data_AF-A0A6C0D9G6-F1
#
_entry.id   AF-A0A6C0D9G6-F1
#
_cell.length_a   1.000
_cell.length_b   1.000
_cell.length_c   1.000
_cell.angle_alpha   90.00
_cell.angle_beta   90.00
_cell.angle_gamma   90.00
#
_symmetry.space_group_name_H-M   'P 1'
#
loop_
_entity.id
_entity.type
_entity.pdbx_description
1 polymer ?
#
loop_
_entity_poly.entity_id
_entity_poly.type
_entity_poly.pdbx_seq_one_letter_code
_entity_poly.pdbx_strand_id
1 'polypeptide(L)'
;MITVASTRFNQQTWNENSSYRERKMFEGCIYCAPLQLSSKIPFNSLVFVLEMNNTSNKIEGIGLIKNFYQSKKHFVYDERNYNRYVYKSNYRINRDELYRFNSTLVNAFEYILFKGKTHLKRGSGITSVPEKLLKHSSFDGIDLITELKTIFKNHFRKDENCLNQNDFDQFEKMNNLCEN
;
A
#
# COMPACT_ATOMS: atom_id res chain seq x y z
N MET A 1 -15.46 2.50 -4.57
CA MET A 1 -14.95 1.66 -3.46
C MET A 1 -13.43 1.58 -3.55
N ILE A 2 -12.70 1.99 -2.51
CA ILE A 2 -11.24 1.88 -2.46
C ILE A 2 -10.88 0.54 -1.82
N THR A 3 -9.93 -0.19 -2.41
CA THR A 3 -9.49 -1.49 -1.90
C THR A 3 -8.30 -1.34 -0.96
N VAL A 4 -8.30 -2.06 0.16
CA VAL A 4 -7.10 -2.27 0.98
C VAL A 4 -6.53 -3.66 0.66
N ALA A 5 -5.25 -3.71 0.34
CA ALA A 5 -4.49 -4.90 0.01
C ALA A 5 -3.20 -4.97 0.83
N SER A 6 -2.51 -6.10 0.76
CA SER A 6 -1.21 -6.31 1.40
C SER A 6 -0.24 -6.98 0.44
N THR A 7 1.02 -6.58 0.53
CA THR A 7 2.18 -7.28 -0.02
C THR A 7 3.05 -7.80 1.11
N ARG A 8 3.79 -8.89 0.85
CA ARG A 8 4.48 -9.66 1.90
C ARG A 8 5.96 -9.74 1.56
N PHE A 9 6.77 -9.15 2.42
CA PHE A 9 8.22 -9.21 2.40
C PHE A 9 8.72 -10.15 3.47
N ASN A 10 9.88 -10.76 3.22
CA ASN A 10 10.79 -11.15 4.28
C ASN A 10 11.90 -10.08 4.35
N GLN A 11 12.82 -10.21 5.31
CA GLN A 11 13.88 -9.20 5.44
C GLN A 11 14.73 -9.05 4.17
N GLN A 12 15.00 -10.14 3.46
CA GLN A 12 15.79 -10.09 2.22
C GLN A 12 15.06 -9.30 1.13
N THR A 13 13.81 -9.64 0.81
CA THR A 13 13.05 -8.97 -0.25
C THR A 13 12.70 -7.53 0.12
N TRP A 14 12.57 -7.23 1.42
CA TRP A 14 12.47 -5.86 1.90
C TRP A 14 13.74 -5.05 1.64
N ASN A 15 14.92 -5.63 1.93
CA ASN A 15 16.21 -4.99 1.66
C ASN A 15 16.43 -4.75 0.16
N GLU A 16 16.06 -5.72 -0.69
CA GLU A 16 16.11 -5.56 -2.16
C GLU A 16 15.22 -4.40 -2.62
N ASN A 17 13.98 -4.33 -2.11
CA ASN A 17 13.02 -3.26 -2.44
C ASN A 17 13.51 -1.87 -2.01
N SER A 18 13.90 -1.74 -0.74
CA SER A 18 14.40 -0.47 -0.17
C SER A 18 15.65 -0.01 -0.89
N SER A 19 16.64 -0.90 -1.08
CA SER A 19 17.86 -0.58 -1.82
C SER A 19 17.57 -0.17 -3.27
N TYR A 20 16.59 -0.78 -3.93
CA TYR A 20 16.18 -0.37 -5.28
C TYR A 20 15.63 1.07 -5.28
N ARG A 21 14.74 1.38 -4.33
CA ARG A 21 14.15 2.72 -4.19
C ARG A 21 15.21 3.78 -3.92
N GLU A 22 16.15 3.50 -3.01
CA GLU A 22 17.28 4.37 -2.69
C GLU A 22 18.19 4.62 -3.90
N ARG A 23 18.63 3.57 -4.59
CA ARG A 23 19.47 3.70 -5.81
C ARG A 23 18.79 4.47 -6.93
N LYS A 24 17.45 4.47 -6.98
CA LYS A 24 16.66 5.21 -7.96
C LYS A 24 16.22 6.59 -7.46
N MET A 25 16.61 6.98 -6.24
CA MET A 25 16.17 8.22 -5.59
C MET A 25 14.64 8.35 -5.66
N PHE A 26 13.94 7.25 -5.38
CA PHE A 26 12.51 7.14 -5.56
C PHE A 26 11.81 6.95 -4.21
N GLU A 27 11.15 8.00 -3.73
CA GLU A 27 10.51 8.03 -2.41
C GLU A 27 9.15 7.32 -2.38
N GLY A 28 8.54 7.13 -3.55
CA GLY A 28 7.26 6.44 -3.68
C GLY A 28 7.32 4.93 -3.41
N CYS A 29 6.24 4.23 -3.77
CA CYS A 29 6.14 2.78 -3.64
C CYS A 29 6.34 2.07 -4.98
N ILE A 30 6.98 0.90 -4.92
CA ILE A 30 7.10 -0.03 -6.03
C ILE A 30 6.86 -1.45 -5.52
N TYR A 31 5.87 -2.11 -6.12
CA TYR A 31 5.45 -3.45 -5.79
C TYR A 31 5.55 -4.30 -7.04
N CYS A 32 6.61 -5.10 -7.13
CA CYS A 32 6.66 -6.17 -8.12
C CYS A 32 6.02 -7.43 -7.55
N ALA A 33 5.21 -8.10 -8.36
CA ALA A 33 4.49 -9.29 -7.99
C ALA A 33 4.55 -10.36 -9.10
N PRO A 34 4.56 -11.66 -8.73
CA PRO A 34 4.48 -12.75 -9.69
C PRO A 34 3.09 -12.89 -10.34
N LEU A 35 2.07 -12.30 -9.71
CA LEU A 35 0.67 -12.34 -10.13
C LEU A 35 0.11 -10.93 -10.27
N GLN A 36 -0.84 -10.75 -11.18
CA GLN A 36 -1.62 -9.51 -11.26
C GLN A 36 -2.52 -9.38 -10.04
N LEU A 37 -2.94 -8.16 -9.74
CA LEU A 37 -4.04 -7.93 -8.82
C LEU A 37 -5.29 -8.70 -9.29
N SER A 38 -6.11 -9.13 -8.34
CA SER A 38 -7.33 -9.87 -8.65
C SER A 38 -8.21 -9.10 -9.62
N SER A 39 -8.79 -9.79 -10.60
CA SER A 39 -9.80 -9.23 -11.52
C SER A 39 -11.05 -8.69 -10.81
N LYS A 40 -11.25 -9.04 -9.54
CA LYS A 40 -12.30 -8.47 -8.67
C LYS A 40 -12.04 -7.01 -8.28
N ILE A 41 -10.78 -6.57 -8.33
CA ILE A 41 -10.42 -5.16 -8.12
C ILE A 41 -10.59 -4.47 -9.48
N PRO A 42 -11.44 -3.44 -9.60
CA PRO A 42 -11.66 -2.77 -10.88
C PRO A 42 -10.35 -2.24 -11.47
N PHE A 43 -10.21 -2.34 -12.79
CA PHE A 43 -9.07 -1.79 -13.50
C PHE A 43 -8.93 -0.28 -13.25
N ASN A 44 -7.69 0.21 -13.12
CA ASN A 44 -7.36 1.61 -12.86
C ASN A 44 -7.96 2.20 -11.56
N SER A 45 -8.55 1.38 -10.68
CA SER A 45 -9.01 1.82 -9.35
C SER A 45 -7.87 2.00 -8.36
N LEU A 46 -8.09 2.83 -7.34
CA LEU A 46 -7.14 3.05 -6.26
C LEU A 46 -7.09 1.87 -5.28
N VAL A 47 -5.87 1.52 -4.87
CA VAL A 47 -5.60 0.44 -3.92
C VAL A 47 -4.56 0.91 -2.90
N PHE A 48 -4.92 0.88 -1.61
CA PHE A 48 -3.96 0.99 -0.53
C PHE A 48 -3.25 -0.35 -0.34
N VAL A 49 -1.93 -0.36 -0.26
CA VAL A 49 -1.11 -1.58 -0.13
C VAL A 49 -0.27 -1.49 1.13
N LEU A 50 -0.57 -2.37 2.09
CA LEU A 50 0.18 -2.54 3.33
C LEU A 50 1.47 -3.33 3.06
N GLU A 51 2.62 -2.78 3.44
CA GLU A 51 3.95 -3.38 3.24
C GLU A 51 4.30 -4.27 4.43
N MET A 52 3.86 -5.54 4.42
CA MET A 52 4.11 -6.47 5.53
C MET A 52 5.56 -6.97 5.51
N ASN A 53 6.31 -6.81 6.59
CA ASN A 53 7.55 -7.55 6.83
C ASN A 53 7.28 -8.73 7.76
N ASN A 54 7.22 -9.93 7.19
CA ASN A 54 6.90 -11.17 7.90
C ASN A 54 8.04 -11.66 8.81
N THR A 55 9.27 -11.15 8.64
CA THR A 55 10.40 -11.45 9.53
C THR A 55 10.27 -10.69 10.84
N SER A 56 9.96 -9.39 10.77
CA SER A 56 9.80 -8.53 11.95
C SER A 56 8.37 -8.55 12.53
N ASN A 57 7.39 -9.07 11.77
CA ASN A 57 5.95 -8.95 12.04
C ASN A 57 5.50 -7.50 12.20
N LYS A 58 6.04 -6.62 11.36
CA LYS A 58 5.70 -5.20 11.33
C LYS A 58 5.33 -4.76 9.93
N ILE A 59 4.50 -3.73 9.83
CA ILE A 59 4.33 -3.01 8.56
C ILE A 59 5.47 -2.00 8.36
N GLU A 60 6.07 -1.97 7.18
CA GLU A 60 7.18 -1.05 6.85
C GLU A 60 6.68 0.28 6.25
N GLY A 61 5.40 0.31 5.90
CA GLY A 61 4.74 1.45 5.30
C GLY A 61 3.44 1.06 4.61
N ILE A 62 2.89 2.04 3.91
CA ILE A 62 1.69 1.90 3.11
C ILE A 62 1.84 2.72 1.82
N GLY A 63 1.49 2.13 0.69
CA GLY A 63 1.45 2.82 -0.60
C GLY A 63 0.05 2.95 -1.15
N LEU A 64 -0.17 3.96 -2.00
CA LEU A 64 -1.41 4.13 -2.75
C LEU A 64 -1.11 3.99 -4.24
N ILE A 65 -1.58 2.91 -4.85
CA ILE A 65 -1.36 2.60 -6.27
C ILE A 65 -2.68 2.62 -7.06
N LYS A 66 -2.56 2.64 -8.39
CA LYS A 66 -3.64 2.26 -9.30
C LYS A 66 -3.54 0.78 -9.64
N ASN A 67 -4.67 0.10 -9.85
CA ASN A 67 -4.72 -1.24 -10.44
C ASN A 67 -4.39 -1.17 -11.94
N PHE A 68 -3.13 -0.84 -12.23
CA PHE A 68 -2.55 -0.72 -13.54
C PHE A 68 -1.07 -1.02 -13.42
N TYR A 69 -0.64 -2.19 -13.91
CA TYR A 69 0.77 -2.56 -13.89
C TYR A 69 1.50 -1.93 -15.07
N GLN A 70 2.76 -1.56 -14.85
CA GLN A 70 3.61 -0.95 -15.87
C GLN A 70 4.18 -1.98 -16.82
N SER A 71 4.31 -1.62 -18.10
CA SER A 71 5.00 -2.44 -19.11
C SER A 71 6.53 -2.37 -18.99
N LYS A 72 7.05 -1.29 -18.37
CA LYS A 72 8.48 -1.11 -18.15
C LYS A 72 9.00 -2.19 -17.20
N LYS A 73 10.11 -2.82 -17.57
CA LYS A 73 10.78 -3.81 -16.71
C LYS A 73 11.49 -3.12 -15.56
N HIS A 74 11.22 -3.58 -14.35
CA HIS A 74 11.94 -3.21 -13.14
C HIS A 74 12.51 -4.47 -12.51
N PHE A 75 13.84 -4.57 -12.43
CA PHE A 75 14.54 -5.67 -11.74
C PHE A 75 14.77 -5.23 -10.29
N VAL A 76 13.73 -5.37 -9.47
CA VAL A 76 13.79 -5.02 -8.05
C VAL A 76 14.36 -6.18 -7.24
N TYR A 77 13.87 -7.38 -7.52
CA TYR A 77 14.24 -8.60 -6.80
C TYR A 77 15.17 -9.48 -7.62
N ASP A 78 16.01 -10.28 -6.95
CA ASP A 78 16.87 -11.26 -7.63
C ASP A 78 16.05 -12.40 -8.25
N GLU A 79 14.99 -12.82 -7.54
CA GLU A 79 14.00 -13.76 -8.08
C GLU A 79 13.21 -13.10 -9.21
N ARG A 80 13.53 -13.50 -10.44
CA ARG A 80 12.97 -12.91 -11.67
C ARG A 80 11.45 -12.99 -11.73
N ASN A 81 10.85 -14.05 -11.20
CA ASN A 81 9.40 -14.21 -11.23
C ASN A 81 8.69 -13.11 -10.41
N TYR A 82 9.31 -12.59 -9.35
CA TYR A 82 8.73 -11.51 -8.57
C TYR A 82 8.71 -10.17 -9.32
N ASN A 83 9.48 -10.03 -10.40
CA ASN A 83 9.53 -8.82 -11.23
C ASN A 83 8.50 -8.80 -12.37
N ARG A 84 7.56 -9.76 -12.41
CA ARG A 84 6.66 -9.96 -13.55
C ARG A 84 5.65 -8.82 -13.77
N TYR A 85 4.98 -8.39 -12.71
CA TYR A 85 3.99 -7.31 -12.75
C TYR A 85 4.42 -6.21 -11.78
N VAL A 86 4.57 -4.99 -12.28
CA VAL A 86 5.09 -3.86 -11.49
C VAL A 86 4.00 -2.83 -11.28
N TYR A 87 3.63 -2.60 -10.02
CA TYR A 87 2.75 -1.51 -9.61
C TYR A 87 3.62 -0.45 -8.93
N LYS A 88 3.58 0.79 -9.40
CA LYS A 88 4.42 1.87 -8.90
C LYS A 88 3.60 3.14 -8.74
N SER A 89 3.88 3.92 -7.69
CA SER A 89 3.22 5.20 -7.42
C SER A 89 4.12 6.10 -6.59
N ASN A 90 3.99 7.42 -6.75
CA ASN A 90 4.72 8.41 -5.95
C ASN A 90 4.21 8.46 -4.50
N TYR A 91 3.05 7.87 -4.21
CA TYR A 91 2.41 7.93 -2.90
C TYR A 91 2.80 6.74 -2.02
N ARG A 92 3.74 6.96 -1.11
CA ARG A 92 4.13 6.02 -0.06
C ARG A 92 4.39 6.75 1.25
N ILE A 93 3.82 6.26 2.34
CA ILE A 93 4.11 6.73 3.70
C ILE A 93 4.88 5.62 4.39
N ASN A 94 6.04 5.95 4.95
CA ASN A 94 6.84 4.97 5.70
C ASN A 94 6.20 4.65 7.07
N ARG A 95 6.67 3.59 7.73
CA ARG A 95 6.16 3.18 9.04
C ARG A 95 6.19 4.32 10.06
N ASP A 96 7.33 4.99 10.22
CA ASP A 96 7.53 5.95 11.30
C ASP A 96 6.58 7.14 11.17
N GLU A 97 6.37 7.61 9.93
CA GLU A 97 5.40 8.66 9.62
C GLU A 97 3.97 8.19 9.84
N LEU A 98 3.61 7.01 9.34
CA LEU A 98 2.28 6.44 9.54
C LEU A 98 1.96 6.26 11.04
N TYR A 99 2.94 5.83 11.82
CA TYR A 99 2.82 5.65 13.26
C TYR A 99 2.64 6.99 13.99
N ARG A 100 3.33 8.06 13.55
CA ARG A 100 3.13 9.42 14.07
C ARG A 100 1.75 9.97 13.77
N PHE A 101 1.17 9.64 12.61
CA PHE A 101 -0.20 10.03 12.29
C PHE A 101 -1.22 9.29 13.16
N ASN A 102 -1.12 7.96 13.22
CA ASN A 102 -2.06 7.15 13.98
C ASN A 102 -1.45 5.80 14.39
N SER A 103 -0.87 5.76 15.59
CA SER A 103 -0.28 4.53 16.15
C SER A 103 -1.33 3.43 16.38
N THR A 104 -2.57 3.80 16.72
CA THR A 104 -3.65 2.84 16.96
C THR A 104 -4.01 2.11 15.68
N LEU A 105 -4.15 2.83 14.57
CA LEU A 105 -4.36 2.27 13.24
C LEU A 105 -3.24 1.30 12.84
N VAL A 106 -1.97 1.68 13.07
CA VAL A 106 -0.82 0.81 12.77
C VAL A 106 -0.87 -0.48 13.60
N ASN A 107 -1.08 -0.35 14.91
CA ASN A 107 -1.15 -1.52 15.80
C ASN A 107 -2.32 -2.45 15.43
N ALA A 108 -3.46 -1.88 15.02
CA ALA A 108 -4.62 -2.64 14.57
C ALA A 108 -4.34 -3.38 13.24
N PHE A 109 -3.69 -2.73 12.28
CA PHE A 109 -3.21 -3.40 11.07
C PHE A 109 -2.26 -4.54 11.41
N GLU A 110 -1.24 -4.32 12.24
CA GLU A 110 -0.29 -5.37 12.61
C GLU A 110 -0.96 -6.56 13.31
N TYR A 111 -1.96 -6.29 14.15
CA TYR A 111 -2.76 -7.34 14.76
C TYR A 111 -3.42 -8.23 13.70
N ILE A 112 -4.21 -7.66 12.78
CA ILE A 112 -4.93 -8.47 11.77
C ILE A 112 -4.02 -9.12 10.73
N LEU A 113 -2.85 -8.52 10.47
CA LEU A 113 -1.92 -8.98 9.45
C LEU A 113 -1.02 -10.12 9.94
N PHE A 114 -0.59 -10.09 11.20
CA PHE A 114 0.41 -11.03 11.73
C PHE A 114 -0.08 -11.94 12.84
N LYS A 115 -1.23 -11.64 13.48
CA LYS A 115 -1.74 -12.37 14.65
C LYS A 115 -3.13 -12.97 14.40
N GLY A 116 -3.52 -13.88 15.28
CA GLY A 116 -4.81 -14.57 15.21
C GLY A 116 -4.88 -15.64 14.13
N LYS A 117 -6.02 -16.35 14.08
CA LYS A 117 -6.23 -17.52 13.22
C LYS A 117 -6.25 -17.19 11.71
N THR A 118 -6.62 -15.95 11.37
CA THR A 118 -6.82 -15.49 9.98
C THR A 118 -5.78 -14.47 9.54
N HIS A 119 -4.58 -14.51 10.11
CA HIS A 119 -3.48 -13.62 9.74
C HIS A 119 -3.09 -13.77 8.25
N LEU A 120 -2.52 -12.72 7.68
CA LEU A 120 -2.21 -12.62 6.25
C LEU A 120 -0.74 -12.93 5.90
N LYS A 121 0.01 -13.61 6.78
CA LYS A 121 1.43 -13.96 6.53
C LYS A 121 1.68 -14.85 5.31
N ARG A 122 0.66 -15.50 4.75
CA ARG A 122 0.77 -16.44 3.61
C ARG A 122 -0.01 -15.94 2.40
N GLY A 123 0.53 -16.17 1.21
CA GLY A 123 -0.06 -15.79 -0.09
C GLY A 123 0.97 -15.11 -0.99
N SER A 124 0.69 -15.12 -2.30
CA SER A 124 1.63 -14.69 -3.34
C SER A 124 1.17 -13.40 -4.00
N GLY A 125 2.11 -12.46 -4.20
CA GLY A 125 1.83 -11.16 -4.80
C GLY A 125 1.03 -10.22 -3.89
N ILE A 126 0.33 -9.27 -4.51
CA ILE A 126 -0.52 -8.32 -3.79
C ILE A 126 -1.92 -8.91 -3.67
N THR A 127 -2.42 -9.04 -2.44
CA THR A 127 -3.73 -9.65 -2.17
C THR A 127 -4.61 -8.74 -1.34
N SER A 128 -5.91 -8.66 -1.68
CA SER A 128 -6.89 -7.88 -0.92
C SER A 128 -6.96 -8.36 0.53
N VAL A 129 -7.04 -7.40 1.46
CA VAL A 129 -7.37 -7.69 2.86
C VAL A 129 -8.87 -8.01 2.92
N PRO A 130 -9.27 -9.19 3.42
CA PRO A 130 -10.68 -9.53 3.53
C PRO A 130 -11.46 -8.51 4.37
N GLU A 131 -12.67 -8.15 3.92
CA GLU A 131 -13.52 -7.15 4.59
C GLU A 131 -13.76 -7.46 6.06
N LYS A 132 -13.92 -8.74 6.42
CA LYS A 132 -14.07 -9.19 7.81
C LYS A 132 -12.89 -8.79 8.72
N LEU A 133 -11.68 -8.68 8.17
CA LEU A 133 -10.50 -8.23 8.93
C LEU A 133 -10.47 -6.71 9.04
N LEU A 134 -10.92 -6.00 8.00
CA LEU A 134 -11.07 -4.55 8.04
C LEU A 134 -12.17 -4.11 9.03
N LYS A 135 -13.15 -4.99 9.32
CA LYS A 135 -14.19 -4.79 10.34
C LYS A 135 -13.85 -5.41 11.71
N HIS A 136 -12.59 -5.78 11.94
CA HIS A 136 -12.16 -6.36 13.22
C HIS A 136 -12.23 -5.31 14.34
N SER A 137 -12.55 -5.73 15.57
CA SER A 137 -12.71 -4.82 16.72
C SER A 137 -11.46 -4.02 17.11
N SER A 138 -10.30 -4.42 16.60
CA SER A 138 -9.08 -3.62 16.73
C SER A 138 -9.17 -2.26 16.03
N PHE A 139 -10.13 -2.08 15.11
CA PHE A 139 -10.44 -0.82 14.45
C PHE A 139 -11.69 -0.14 15.04
N ASP A 140 -12.13 -0.52 16.23
CA ASP A 140 -13.31 0.09 16.86
C ASP A 140 -13.14 1.62 16.96
N GLY A 141 -14.15 2.35 16.45
CA GLY A 141 -14.12 3.82 16.36
C GLY A 141 -13.29 4.40 15.22
N ILE A 142 -12.71 3.58 14.34
CA ILE A 142 -11.92 4.02 13.18
C ILE A 142 -12.66 3.70 11.89
N ASP A 143 -13.09 4.74 11.16
CA ASP A 143 -13.43 4.59 9.74
C ASP A 143 -12.13 4.47 8.93
N LEU A 144 -11.73 3.24 8.66
CA LEU A 144 -10.47 2.89 8.00
C LEU A 144 -10.22 3.66 6.70
N ILE A 145 -11.23 3.77 5.83
CA ILE A 145 -11.02 4.38 4.51
C ILE A 145 -10.90 5.89 4.67
N THR A 146 -11.73 6.50 5.50
CA THR A 146 -11.69 7.94 5.78
C THR A 146 -10.38 8.33 6.48
N GLU A 147 -9.91 7.52 7.43
CA GLU A 147 -8.65 7.73 8.13
C GLU A 147 -7.47 7.65 7.17
N LEU A 148 -7.37 6.60 6.35
CA LEU A 148 -6.31 6.46 5.37
C LEU A 148 -6.30 7.61 4.35
N LYS A 149 -7.48 8.03 3.87
CA LYS A 149 -7.61 9.21 3.00
C LYS A 149 -7.06 10.46 3.68
N THR A 150 -7.40 10.68 4.95
CA THR A 150 -6.97 11.85 5.72
C THR A 150 -5.46 11.87 5.94
N ILE A 151 -4.88 10.73 6.32
CA ILE A 151 -3.43 10.58 6.50
C ILE A 151 -2.69 10.89 5.19
N PHE A 152 -3.10 10.27 4.07
CA PHE A 152 -2.49 10.52 2.77
C PHE A 152 -2.66 11.97 2.32
N LYS A 153 -3.85 12.55 2.50
CA LYS A 153 -4.10 13.96 2.19
C LYS A 153 -3.18 14.87 2.99
N ASN A 154 -3.04 14.65 4.29
CA ASN A 154 -2.22 15.51 5.15
C ASN A 154 -0.72 15.35 4.87
N HIS A 155 -0.27 14.13 4.60
CA HIS A 155 1.13 13.85 4.30
C HIS A 155 1.56 14.46 2.95
N PHE A 156 0.74 14.34 1.92
CA PHE A 156 1.05 14.83 0.56
C PHE A 156 0.49 16.24 0.26
N ARG A 157 -0.09 16.93 1.26
CA ARG A 157 -0.67 18.28 1.11
C ARG A 157 0.35 19.38 0.81
N LYS A 158 1.66 19.12 0.96
CA LYS A 158 2.71 20.13 0.86
C LYS A 158 3.24 20.41 -0.55
N ASP A 159 2.69 19.77 -1.57
CA ASP A 159 3.15 19.90 -2.95
C ASP A 159 2.16 20.64 -3.86
N GLU A 160 1.50 21.71 -3.41
CA GLU A 160 0.69 22.56 -4.31
C GLU A 160 1.54 23.15 -5.47
N ASN A 161 2.88 23.20 -5.33
CA ASN A 161 3.82 23.61 -6.37
C ASN A 161 4.51 22.45 -7.13
N CYS A 162 4.27 21.18 -6.76
CA CYS A 162 4.95 20.02 -7.35
C CYS A 162 3.99 18.90 -7.80
N LEU A 163 2.69 19.02 -7.54
CA LEU A 163 1.69 18.10 -8.07
C LEU A 163 1.34 18.49 -9.52
N ASN A 164 1.66 17.59 -10.44
CA ASN A 164 1.21 17.69 -11.82
C ASN A 164 -0.34 17.73 -11.81
N GLN A 165 -0.97 18.46 -12.73
CA GLN A 165 -2.44 18.55 -12.82
C GLN A 165 -3.15 17.18 -12.69
N ASN A 166 -2.56 16.12 -13.25
CA ASN A 166 -3.07 14.74 -13.17
C ASN A 166 -3.09 14.15 -11.75
N ASP A 167 -2.13 14.51 -10.90
CA ASP A 167 -2.05 14.06 -9.51
C ASP A 167 -3.09 14.79 -8.66
N PHE A 168 -3.23 16.11 -8.86
CA PHE A 168 -4.31 16.90 -8.25
C PHE A 168 -5.70 16.42 -8.69
N ASP A 169 -5.92 16.18 -9.98
CA ASP A 169 -7.18 15.62 -10.51
C ASP A 169 -7.47 14.21 -9.96
N GLN A 170 -6.44 13.44 -9.62
CA GLN A 170 -6.55 12.12 -9.01
C GLN A 170 -6.88 12.20 -7.51
N PHE A 171 -6.34 13.19 -6.80
CA PHE A 171 -6.72 13.54 -5.43
C PHE A 171 -8.14 14.13 -5.37
N GLU A 172 -8.52 15.00 -6.30
CA GLU A 172 -9.88 15.55 -6.47
C GLU A 172 -10.89 14.45 -6.82
N LYS A 173 -10.55 13.51 -7.72
CA LYS A 173 -11.38 12.31 -7.95
C LYS A 173 -11.53 11.43 -6.70
N MET A 174 -10.54 11.38 -5.82
CA MET A 174 -10.63 10.67 -4.53
C MET A 174 -11.60 11.37 -3.55
N ASN A 175 -11.75 12.70 -3.66
CA ASN A 175 -12.71 13.51 -2.90
C ASN A 175 -14.13 13.41 -3.48
N ASN A 176 -14.29 13.49 -4.81
CA ASN A 176 -15.59 13.50 -5.51
C ASN A 176 -16.30 12.14 -5.58
N LEU A 177 -15.63 11.05 -5.19
CA LEU A 177 -16.26 9.72 -5.02
C LEU A 177 -17.11 9.61 -3.73
N CYS A 178 -17.34 10.72 -3.02
CA CYS A 178 -18.09 10.77 -1.75
C CYS A 178 -19.28 11.75 -1.76
N GLU A 179 -19.63 12.37 -2.90
CA GLU A 179 -20.83 13.26 -3.01
C GLU A 179 -21.99 12.65 -3.80
N ASN A 180 -21.99 11.34 -4.10
CA ASN A 180 -23.15 10.61 -4.64
C ASN A 180 -23.35 9.27 -3.96
#